data_AF-A0A3D0I2V6-F1
#
_entry.id   AF-A0A3D0I2V6-F1
#
_cell.length_a   1.000
_cell.length_b   1.000
_cell.length_c   1.000
_cell.angle_alpha   90.00
_cell.angle_beta   90.00
_cell.angle_gamma   90.00
#
_symmetry.space_group_name_H-M   'P 1'
#
loop_
_entity.id
_entity.type
_entity.pdbx_description
1 polymer ?
#
loop_
_entity_poly.entity_id
_entity_poly.type
_entity_poly.pdbx_seq_one_letter_code
_entity_poly.pdbx_strand_id
1 'polypeptide(L)' 'MIEPILTITCASCGQVQSIPLRRAIDEPVIECECGHMTLVSHATIAATLERLSGEVFDLSRWEPQRVRVAGRKRRA' A
#
# COMPACT_ATOMS: atom_id res chain seq x y z
N MET A 1 9.72 -11.55 -15.77
CA MET A 1 8.75 -11.82 -14.68
C MET A 1 7.86 -10.60 -14.56
N ILE A 2 6.54 -10.76 -14.57
CA ILE A 2 5.58 -9.65 -14.43
C ILE A 2 5.50 -9.29 -12.95
N GLU A 3 5.70 -8.01 -12.60
CA GLU A 3 5.52 -7.55 -11.23
C GLU A 3 4.02 -7.47 -10.90
N PRO A 4 3.56 -8.09 -9.80
CA PRO A 4 2.16 -8.04 -9.41
C PRO A 4 1.74 -6.63 -8.99
N ILE A 5 0.53 -6.26 -9.39
CA ILE A 5 -0.07 -4.95 -9.13
C ILE A 5 -1.14 -5.07 -8.05
N LEU A 6 -1.05 -4.22 -7.05
CA LEU A 6 -2.04 -4.01 -6.00
C LEU A 6 -2.96 -2.85 -6.38
N THR A 7 -4.26 -3.07 -6.23
CA THR A 7 -5.28 -2.03 -6.42
C THR A 7 -5.74 -1.52 -5.06
N ILE A 8 -5.66 -0.22 -4.84
CA ILE A 8 -6.02 0.43 -3.58
C ILE A 8 -7.05 1.50 -3.84
N THR A 9 -8.08 1.53 -3.01
CA THR A 9 -9.08 2.60 -3.02
C THR A 9 -8.75 3.62 -1.95
N CYS A 10 -8.65 4.88 -2.34
CA CYS A 10 -8.45 6.00 -1.42
C CYS A 10 -9.67 6.14 -0.51
N ALA A 11 -9.50 6.03 0.81
CA ALA A 11 -10.62 6.11 1.75
C ALA A 11 -11.32 7.48 1.75
N SER A 12 -10.62 8.54 1.35
CA SER A 12 -11.14 9.92 1.36
C SER A 12 -11.94 10.28 0.11
N CYS A 13 -11.45 9.96 -1.09
CA CYS A 13 -12.09 10.34 -2.35
C CYS A 13 -12.64 9.17 -3.17
N GLY A 14 -12.46 7.93 -2.71
CA GLY A 14 -12.89 6.72 -3.43
C GLY A 14 -12.06 6.41 -4.69
N GLN A 15 -11.00 7.18 -4.97
CA GLN A 15 -10.17 6.98 -6.14
C GLN A 15 -9.41 5.65 -6.08
N VAL A 16 -9.46 4.89 -7.16
CA VAL A 16 -8.74 3.63 -7.30
C VAL A 16 -7.37 3.88 -7.91
N GLN A 17 -6.32 3.39 -7.27
CA GLN A 17 -4.93 3.49 -7.71
C GLN A 17 -4.30 2.11 -7.81
N SER A 18 -3.45 1.95 -8.83
CA SER A 18 -2.66 0.74 -9.07
C SER A 18 -1.23 0.99 -8.66
N ILE A 19 -0.69 0.14 -7.78
CA ILE A 19 0.67 0.24 -7.28
C ILE A 19 1.41 -1.09 -7.38
N PRO A 20 2.72 -1.10 -7.64
CA PRO A 20 3.50 -2.33 -7.59
C PRO A 20 3.54 -2.92 -6.18
N LEU A 21 3.46 -4.25 -6.06
CA LEU A 21 3.46 -4.92 -4.75
C LEU A 21 4.71 -4.61 -3.92
N ARG A 22 5.90 -4.54 -4.55
CA ARG A 22 7.14 -4.19 -3.85
C ARG A 22 7.05 -2.82 -3.19
N ARG A 23 6.53 -1.84 -3.94
CA ARG A 23 6.31 -0.49 -3.41
C ARG A 23 5.32 -0.50 -2.24
N ALA A 24 4.27 -1.33 -2.28
CA ALA A 24 3.34 -1.47 -1.17
C ALA A 24 4.00 -2.02 0.11
N ILE A 25 5.00 -2.89 -0.06
CA ILE A 25 5.75 -3.50 1.05
C ILE A 25 6.76 -2.48 1.61
N ASP A 26 7.53 -1.83 0.75
CA ASP A 26 8.59 -0.89 1.16
C ASP A 26 8.00 0.46 1.65
N GLU A 27 6.94 0.92 1.00
CA GLU A 27 6.28 2.21 1.21
C GLU A 27 4.75 2.04 1.32
N PRO A 28 4.24 1.49 2.44
CA PRO A 28 2.82 1.19 2.59
C PRO A 28 1.94 2.45 2.71
N VAL A 29 2.52 3.65 2.79
CA VAL A 29 1.76 4.91 2.83
C VAL A 29 1.84 5.60 1.48
N ILE A 30 0.69 5.82 0.86
CA ILE A 30 0.58 6.36 -0.50
C ILE A 30 -0.24 7.63 -0.47
N GLU A 31 0.28 8.69 -1.07
CA GLU A 31 -0.47 9.91 -1.30
C GLU A 31 -1.40 9.72 -2.51
N CYS A 32 -2.71 9.87 -2.30
CA CYS A 32 -3.69 9.93 -3.37
C CYS A 32 -3.60 11.25 -4.13
N GLU A 33 -4.13 11.31 -5.36
CA GLU A 33 -4.17 12.56 -6.14
C GLU A 33 -4.95 13.68 -5.44
N CYS A 34 -5.89 13.33 -4.56
CA CYS A 34 -6.60 14.28 -3.70
C CYS A 34 -5.78 14.81 -2.51
N GLY A 35 -4.49 14.47 -2.42
CA GLY A 35 -3.56 14.88 -1.36
C GLY A 35 -3.74 14.13 -0.03
N HIS A 36 -4.61 13.12 0.02
CA HIS A 36 -4.80 12.31 1.23
C HIS A 36 -3.86 11.11 1.27
N MET A 37 -3.31 10.82 2.44
CA MET A 37 -2.46 9.67 2.68
C MET A 37 -3.33 8.44 2.96
N THR A 38 -3.17 7.38 2.16
CA THR A 38 -3.80 6.08 2.36
C THR A 38 -2.75 5.05 2.75
N LEU A 39 -3.02 4.31 3.82
CA LEU A 39 -2.19 3.18 4.25
C LEU A 39 -2.68 1.90 3.56
N VAL A 40 -1.78 1.17 2.89
CA VAL A 40 -2.04 -0.17 2.39
C VAL A 40 -2.15 -1.12 3.59
N SER A 41 -3.28 -1.79 3.73
CA SER A 41 -3.47 -2.71 4.84
C SER A 41 -2.61 -3.96 4.68
N HIS A 42 -2.11 -4.52 5.79
CA HIS A 42 -1.38 -5.79 5.78
C HIS A 42 -2.23 -6.92 5.21
N ALA A 43 -3.54 -6.92 5.47
CA ALA A 43 -4.46 -7.93 4.93
C ALA A 43 -4.46 -7.89 3.39
N THR A 44 -4.41 -6.71 2.78
CA THR A 44 -4.34 -6.54 1.33
C THR A 44 -3.03 -7.08 0.75
N ILE A 45 -1.89 -6.79 1.40
CA ILE A 45 -0.58 -7.27 0.98
C ILE A 45 -0.48 -8.78 1.14
N ALA A 46 -0.87 -9.31 2.31
CA ALA A 46 -0.89 -10.75 2.60
C ALA A 46 -1.73 -11.50 1.58
N ALA A 47 -3.01 -11.14 1.41
CA ALA A 47 -3.90 -11.81 0.45
C ALA A 47 -3.34 -11.82 -0.98
N THR A 48 -2.59 -10.79 -1.37
CA THR A 48 -1.95 -10.73 -2.70
C THR A 48 -0.75 -11.65 -2.80
N LEU A 49 0.10 -11.70 -1.77
CA LEU A 49 1.22 -12.64 -1.70
C LEU A 49 0.73 -14.09 -1.70
N GLU A 50 -0.32 -14.40 -0.92
CA GLU A 50 -0.94 -15.72 -0.86
C GLU A 50 -1.43 -16.18 -2.23
N ARG A 51 -2.07 -15.27 -2.96
CA ARG A 51 -2.55 -15.55 -4.32
C ARG A 51 -1.41 -15.84 -5.31
N LEU A 52 -0.21 -15.29 -5.08
CA LEU A 52 0.93 -15.44 -5.98
C LEU A 52 1.79 -16.67 -5.68
N SER A 53 2.04 -16.97 -4.41
CA SER A 53 2.88 -18.11 -4.01
C SER A 53 2.08 -19.38 -3.72
N GLY A 54 0.78 -19.26 -3.38
CA GLY A 54 -0.03 -20.35 -2.85
C GLY A 54 0.22 -20.64 -1.36
N GLU A 55 1.02 -19.83 -0.67
CA GLU A 55 1.36 -19.98 0.75
C GLU A 55 0.70 -18.88 1.58
N VAL A 56 0.22 -19.21 2.78
CA VAL A 56 -0.40 -18.26 3.73
C VAL A 56 0.67 -17.34 4.34
N PHE A 57 0.46 -16.01 4.28
CA PHE A 57 1.41 -15.03 4.84
C PHE A 57 0.82 -14.33 6.06
N ASP A 58 1.35 -14.64 7.23
CA ASP A 58 1.02 -13.92 8.45
C ASP A 58 1.88 -12.66 8.62
N LEU A 59 1.33 -11.52 8.19
CA LEU A 59 1.93 -10.20 8.36
C LEU A 59 1.53 -9.52 9.69
N SER A 60 0.92 -10.24 10.64
CA SER A 60 0.55 -9.67 11.95
C SER A 60 1.76 -9.24 12.78
N ARG A 61 2.91 -9.90 12.58
CA ARG A 61 4.19 -9.58 13.23
C ARG A 61 5.06 -8.63 12.41
N TRP A 62 4.64 -8.29 11.19
CA TRP A 62 5.35 -7.36 10.34
C TRP A 62 5.02 -5.94 10.84
N GLU A 63 5.96 -5.29 11.52
CA GLU A 63 5.83 -3.87 11.82
C GLU A 63 6.10 -3.09 10.53
N PRO A 64 5.13 -2.32 10.01
CA PRO A 64 5.37 -1.48 8.85
C PRO A 64 6.46 -0.52 9.30
N GLN A 65 7.59 -0.50 8.58
CA GLN A 65 8.60 0.52 8.84
C GLN A 65 7.85 1.85 8.73
N ARG A 66 7.75 2.59 9.85
CA ARG A 66 7.16 3.91 9.86
C ARG A 66 8.12 4.82 9.10
N VAL A 67 8.10 4.73 7.78
CA VAL A 67 8.78 5.67 6.92
C VAL A 67 8.01 6.96 7.11
N ARG A 68 8.56 7.85 7.94
CA ARG A 68 8.14 9.25 8.01
C ARG A 68 8.40 9.84 6.64
N VAL A 69 7.42 9.75 5.73
CA VAL A 69 7.43 10.55 4.53
C VAL A 69 7.31 11.99 5.01
N ALA A 70 8.39 12.77 4.86
CA ALA A 70 8.38 14.18 5.15
C ALA A 70 7.47 14.87 4.14
N GLY A 71 6.16 14.83 4.40
CA GLY A 71 5.17 15.53 3.60
C GLY A 71 5.47 17.02 3.66
N ARG A 72 5.97 17.59 2.55
CA ARG A 72 5.92 19.04 2.37
C ARG A 72 4.46 19.42 2.27
N LYS A 73 3.95 20.04 3.35
CA LYS A 73 2.66 20.75 3.34
C LYS A 73 2.66 21.72 2.15
N ARG A 74 1.94 21.41 1.07
CA ARG A 74 1.44 22.45 0.18
C ARG A 74 0.11 22.91 0.76
N ARG A 75 0.15 24.10 1.35
CA ARG A 75 -1.05 24.83 1.77
C ARG A 75 -1.79 25.21 0.48
N ALA A 76 -2.99 24.69 0.30
CA ALA A 76 -4.03 25.33 -0.49
C ALA A 76 -5.01 25.94 0.51
#